data_AF-A0A1Q9EQS2-F1
#
_entry.id   AF-A0A1Q9EQS2-F1
#
_cell.length_a   1.000
_cell.length_b   1.000
_cell.length_c   1.000
_cell.angle_alpha   90.00
_cell.angle_beta   90.00
_cell.angle_gamma   90.00
#
_symmetry.space_group_name_H-M   'P 1'
#
loop_
_entity.id
_entity.type
_entity.pdbx_description
1 polymer ?
#
loop_
_entity_poly.entity_id
_entity_poly.type
_entity_poly.pdbx_seq_one_letter_code
_entity_poly.pdbx_strand_id
1 'polypeptide(L)'
;MEEERTRLRGKQRSEAYPLPSGEKANGSAASSSREKRKPLKLDLGNLTEKNIGQLKKLNTYTFPVTYKDQFYEDLKKRLEYCRLGFYADVLVGSICCRPEERKEGGKALYIMTLSVLKPYRGRSLASQLVQWIVDKAQKEESVKDDVREVYLHVQTSNKTALNFYHKFDFKVTEEIKDYYQNIDPPDCYVLRRPVNGHELSQEVMNIGVLHKTTRFLRSASYASHGDIVVDRLQHWVMLNTLIEDVGRLELQKQELEPHRAGDLSSADSLVQTSGLQLCLGMRGSGLRDLIRYTVNSFPGELILIPREDGAKVPCLFLPFQHARFLFIYFHANAEDLGLSHTFCTILRDLFQVHVLAVEYPGYGICHGTCDEAGVMANASAAMEFAIHHLKWPRDGLISQWAEESLWI
;
A
#
# COMPACT_ATOMS: atom_id res chain seq x y z
N MET A 1 30.52 -27.22 41.23
CA MET A 1 29.64 -26.64 40.18
C MET A 1 28.16 -27.02 40.36
N GLU A 2 27.68 -27.20 41.60
CA GLU A 2 26.25 -27.47 41.88
C GLU A 2 25.72 -26.67 43.09
N GLU A 3 26.56 -25.88 43.79
CA GLU A 3 26.16 -25.11 44.99
C GLU A 3 26.00 -23.60 44.75
N GLU A 4 26.39 -23.10 43.57
CA GLU A 4 26.27 -21.67 43.22
C GLU A 4 24.99 -21.34 42.40
N ARG A 5 24.25 -22.38 41.98
CA ARG A 5 22.96 -22.23 41.25
C ARG A 5 21.75 -22.06 42.17
N THR A 6 21.89 -22.26 43.47
CA THR A 6 20.78 -22.21 44.45
C THR A 6 20.66 -20.85 45.17
N ARG A 7 21.57 -19.91 44.92
CA ARG A 7 21.58 -18.58 45.56
C ARG A 7 20.93 -17.43 44.76
N LEU A 8 20.42 -17.69 43.56
CA LEU A 8 19.75 -16.67 42.72
C LEU A 8 18.23 -16.89 42.56
N ARG A 9 17.61 -17.74 43.37
CA ARG A 9 16.16 -18.03 43.35
C ARG A 9 15.35 -17.44 44.51
N GLY A 10 15.84 -16.39 45.15
CA GLY A 10 15.15 -15.78 46.29
C GLY A 10 15.48 -14.32 46.49
N LYS A 11 14.95 -13.44 45.63
CA LYS A 11 14.64 -12.02 45.89
C LYS A 11 14.16 -11.34 44.61
N GLN A 12 12.86 -11.30 44.39
CA GLN A 12 12.21 -10.12 43.80
C GLN A 12 10.80 -10.04 44.39
N ARG A 13 10.73 -9.25 45.45
CA ARG A 13 9.53 -8.86 46.17
C ARG A 13 8.87 -7.74 45.35
N SER A 14 7.56 -7.82 45.23
CA SER A 14 6.67 -6.83 44.64
C SER A 14 6.91 -5.43 45.22
N GLU A 15 7.39 -4.51 44.39
CA GLU A 15 7.22 -3.07 44.64
C GLU A 15 6.34 -2.52 43.52
N ALA A 16 5.07 -2.34 43.87
CA ALA A 16 4.07 -1.67 43.06
C ALA A 16 4.39 -0.17 43.04
N TYR A 17 4.51 0.41 41.84
CA TYR A 17 4.51 1.86 41.67
C TYR A 17 3.08 2.39 41.93
N PRO A 18 2.90 3.40 42.78
CA PRO A 18 1.59 3.99 43.02
C PRO A 18 1.12 4.76 41.78
N LEU A 19 -0.04 4.36 41.25
CA LEU A 19 -0.75 5.11 40.21
C LEU A 19 -1.24 6.45 40.80
N PRO A 20 -1.13 7.58 40.07
CA PRO A 20 -1.70 8.84 40.51
C PRO A 20 -3.22 8.72 40.60
N SER A 21 -3.77 9.19 41.71
CA SER A 21 -5.20 9.33 41.99
C SER A 21 -5.89 10.23 40.96
N GLY A 22 -7.03 9.76 40.45
CA GLY A 22 -7.80 10.43 39.42
C GLY A 22 -8.33 11.80 39.84
N GLU A 23 -8.17 12.78 38.94
CA GLU A 23 -9.01 13.96 38.88
C GLU A 23 -10.03 13.79 37.75
N LYS A 24 -11.31 14.00 38.10
CA LYS A 24 -12.43 14.03 37.18
C LYS A 24 -12.32 15.29 36.32
N ALA A 25 -12.33 15.15 35.00
CA ALA A 25 -12.56 16.27 34.09
C ALA A 25 -13.69 15.92 33.10
N ASN A 26 -14.69 16.80 33.11
CA ASN A 26 -15.90 16.79 32.30
C ASN A 26 -15.62 16.86 30.79
N GLY A 27 -16.65 16.48 30.03
CA GLY A 27 -16.66 16.33 28.57
C GLY A 27 -16.14 17.52 27.75
N SER A 28 -15.52 17.17 26.62
CA SER A 28 -16.08 17.49 25.30
C SER A 28 -15.42 16.56 24.26
N ALA A 29 -16.23 16.06 23.33
CA ALA A 29 -15.78 15.16 22.27
C ALA A 29 -14.94 15.94 21.25
N ALA A 30 -13.62 15.76 21.30
CA ALA A 30 -12.72 16.22 20.25
C ALA A 30 -12.63 15.14 19.16
N SER A 31 -13.18 15.46 17.99
CA SER A 31 -12.94 14.79 16.72
C SER A 31 -11.45 14.54 16.50
N SER A 32 -10.98 13.30 16.62
CA SER A 32 -9.61 12.95 16.22
C SER A 32 -9.60 12.68 14.72
N SER A 33 -9.38 13.73 13.92
CA SER A 33 -8.68 13.58 12.65
C SER A 33 -7.53 12.60 12.85
N ARG A 34 -7.36 11.58 11.99
CA ARG A 34 -6.19 10.69 12.05
C ARG A 34 -4.98 11.59 11.79
N GLU A 35 -4.39 12.13 12.87
CA GLU A 35 -3.30 13.08 12.77
C GLU A 35 -2.23 12.43 11.91
N LYS A 36 -1.87 13.08 10.80
CA LYS A 36 -0.75 12.62 9.96
C LYS A 36 0.42 12.42 10.91
N ARG A 37 0.88 11.17 11.05
CA ARG A 37 1.94 10.83 12.00
C ARG A 37 3.09 11.79 11.76
N LYS A 38 3.54 12.45 12.84
CA LYS A 38 4.59 13.48 12.73
C LYS A 38 5.79 12.91 11.96
N PRO A 39 6.30 13.65 10.95
CA PRO A 39 7.46 13.22 10.20
C PRO A 39 8.63 12.98 11.14
N LEU A 40 9.45 11.99 10.80
CA LEU A 40 10.68 11.71 11.51
C LEU A 40 11.87 12.09 10.66
N LYS A 41 12.97 12.43 11.33
CA LYS A 41 14.27 12.67 10.70
C LYS A 41 15.16 11.45 10.88
N LEU A 42 15.76 10.97 9.79
CA LEU A 42 16.81 9.96 9.85
C LEU A 42 18.15 10.62 10.16
N ASP A 43 18.95 9.94 10.96
CA ASP A 43 20.39 10.05 10.87
C ASP A 43 20.89 9.03 9.82
N LEU A 44 21.64 9.50 8.82
CA LEU A 44 22.12 8.66 7.74
C LEU A 44 23.52 8.16 8.09
N GLY A 45 23.66 6.84 8.25
CA GLY A 45 24.92 6.14 8.58
C GLY A 45 25.46 5.31 7.41
N ASN A 46 26.79 5.17 7.33
CA ASN A 46 27.43 4.46 6.22
C ASN A 46 27.25 2.95 6.40
N LEU A 47 27.05 2.24 5.29
CA LEU A 47 27.24 0.79 5.28
C LEU A 47 28.74 0.50 5.31
N THR A 48 29.16 -0.45 6.14
CA THR A 48 30.54 -0.89 6.30
C THR A 48 30.56 -2.42 6.40
N GLU A 49 31.72 -3.03 6.20
CA GLU A 49 31.87 -4.47 6.39
C GLU A 49 31.48 -4.92 7.82
N LYS A 50 31.69 -4.04 8.82
CA LYS A 50 31.39 -4.33 10.23
C LYS A 50 29.89 -4.33 10.54
N ASN A 51 29.07 -3.58 9.79
CA ASN A 51 27.64 -3.44 10.06
C ASN A 51 26.73 -4.11 9.00
N ILE A 52 27.31 -4.81 8.01
CA ILE A 52 26.54 -5.50 6.96
C ILE A 52 25.58 -6.57 7.52
N GLY A 53 25.94 -7.20 8.64
CA GLY A 53 25.06 -8.14 9.33
C GLY A 53 23.77 -7.47 9.87
N GLN A 54 23.82 -6.18 10.22
CA GLN A 54 22.64 -5.42 10.61
C GLN A 54 21.72 -5.16 9.41
N LEU A 55 22.30 -4.81 8.25
CA LEU A 55 21.56 -4.69 7.00
C LEU A 55 20.88 -6.02 6.62
N LYS A 56 21.60 -7.14 6.73
CA LYS A 56 21.06 -8.48 6.46
C LYS A 56 19.83 -8.77 7.34
N LYS A 57 19.93 -8.51 8.65
CA LYS A 57 18.80 -8.65 9.58
C LYS A 57 17.64 -7.73 9.18
N LEU A 58 17.90 -6.46 8.90
CA LEU A 58 16.87 -5.50 8.48
C LEU A 58 16.13 -6.02 7.25
N ASN A 59 16.84 -6.43 6.21
CA ASN A 59 16.25 -6.95 4.97
C ASN A 59 15.38 -8.19 5.22
N THR A 60 15.83 -9.13 6.06
CA THR A 60 15.03 -10.32 6.45
C THR A 60 13.70 -9.95 7.09
N TYR A 61 13.63 -8.85 7.85
CA TYR A 61 12.38 -8.39 8.47
C TYR A 61 11.52 -7.50 7.58
N THR A 62 12.08 -6.94 6.50
CA THR A 62 11.35 -5.99 5.63
C THR A 62 10.90 -6.57 4.30
N PHE A 63 11.53 -7.65 3.83
CA PHE A 63 11.22 -8.28 2.54
C PHE A 63 10.72 -9.72 2.72
N PRO A 64 9.76 -10.18 1.90
CA PRO A 64 9.26 -11.56 1.92
C PRO A 64 10.26 -12.56 1.32
N VAL A 65 11.26 -12.06 0.57
CA VAL A 65 12.31 -12.86 -0.06
C VAL A 65 13.61 -12.71 0.71
N THR A 66 14.29 -13.84 0.95
CA THR A 66 15.62 -13.84 1.55
C THR A 66 16.69 -13.68 0.47
N TYR A 67 17.45 -12.59 0.54
CA TYR A 67 18.62 -12.39 -0.32
C TYR A 67 19.74 -13.35 0.06
N LYS A 68 20.39 -13.93 -0.95
CA LYS A 68 21.56 -14.82 -0.79
C LYS A 68 22.78 -14.04 -0.29
N ASP A 69 23.74 -14.73 0.31
CA ASP A 69 24.97 -14.10 0.82
C ASP A 69 25.77 -13.37 -0.25
N GLN A 70 25.77 -13.87 -1.48
CA GLN A 70 26.42 -13.22 -2.62
C GLN A 70 25.95 -11.77 -2.83
N PHE A 71 24.67 -11.47 -2.59
CA PHE A 71 24.15 -10.11 -2.66
C PHE A 71 24.90 -9.18 -1.71
N TYR A 72 25.11 -9.61 -0.46
CA TYR A 72 25.81 -8.82 0.55
C TYR A 72 27.32 -8.74 0.27
N GLU A 73 27.94 -9.80 -0.23
CA GLU A 73 29.34 -9.76 -0.66
C GLU A 73 29.55 -8.77 -1.82
N ASP A 74 28.60 -8.68 -2.75
CA ASP A 74 28.67 -7.70 -3.83
C ASP A 74 28.46 -6.25 -3.35
N LEU A 75 27.65 -6.03 -2.30
CA LEU A 75 27.52 -4.71 -1.68
C LEU A 75 28.83 -4.20 -1.08
N LYS A 76 29.68 -5.09 -0.53
CA LYS A 76 30.98 -4.70 0.05
C LYS A 76 31.90 -4.01 -0.98
N LYS A 77 31.74 -4.35 -2.26
CA LYS A 77 32.51 -3.74 -3.35
C LYS A 77 32.06 -2.31 -3.68
N ARG A 78 30.87 -1.91 -3.22
CA ARG A 78 30.18 -0.67 -3.63
C ARG A 78 29.43 -0.01 -2.46
N LEU A 79 30.05 -0.01 -1.27
CA LEU A 79 29.46 0.48 -0.03
C LEU A 79 28.98 1.93 -0.11
N GLU A 80 29.66 2.76 -0.91
CA GLU A 80 29.34 4.17 -1.10
C GLU A 80 27.95 4.43 -1.73
N TYR A 81 27.37 3.44 -2.40
CA TYR A 81 26.02 3.50 -2.98
C TYR A 81 24.94 2.95 -2.03
N CYS A 82 25.29 2.73 -0.77
CA CYS A 82 24.39 2.24 0.25
C CYS A 82 24.33 3.20 1.44
N ARG A 83 23.13 3.38 2.00
CA ARG A 83 22.93 4.10 3.27
C ARG A 83 22.03 3.36 4.22
N LEU A 84 22.39 3.46 5.49
CA LEU A 84 21.58 3.03 6.62
C LEU A 84 20.88 4.26 7.20
N GLY A 85 19.63 4.08 7.64
CA GLY A 85 18.81 5.11 8.28
C GLY A 85 18.56 4.76 9.74
N PHE A 86 19.03 5.62 10.63
CA PHE A 86 18.89 5.49 12.07
C PHE A 86 17.86 6.49 12.62
N TYR A 87 17.10 6.06 13.62
CA TYR A 87 16.24 6.93 14.42
C TYR A 87 16.45 6.59 15.89
N ALA A 88 16.85 7.57 16.70
CA ALA A 88 17.24 7.37 18.09
C ALA A 88 18.24 6.19 18.25
N ASP A 89 19.30 6.20 17.45
CA ASP A 89 20.36 5.19 17.40
C ASP A 89 19.93 3.76 17.01
N VAL A 90 18.66 3.56 16.67
CA VAL A 90 18.13 2.30 16.16
C VAL A 90 18.15 2.29 14.63
N LEU A 91 18.70 1.23 14.03
CA LEU A 91 18.61 1.02 12.59
C LEU A 91 17.15 0.72 12.19
N VAL A 92 16.54 1.63 11.43
CA VAL A 92 15.11 1.54 11.06
C VAL A 92 14.86 1.51 9.56
N GLY A 93 15.86 1.78 8.74
CA GLY A 93 15.76 1.68 7.29
C GLY A 93 17.09 1.61 6.57
N SER A 94 17.06 1.34 5.28
CA SER A 94 18.23 1.36 4.41
C SER A 94 17.85 1.56 2.95
N ILE A 95 18.81 2.01 2.16
CA ILE A 95 18.75 2.01 0.70
C ILE A 95 20.06 1.49 0.15
N CYS A 96 20.02 0.54 -0.78
CA CYS A 96 21.21 -0.04 -1.41
C CYS A 96 21.07 0.00 -2.93
N CYS A 97 22.06 0.62 -3.58
CA CYS A 97 22.06 0.79 -5.03
C CYS A 97 23.28 0.16 -5.68
N ARG A 98 23.13 -0.25 -6.94
CA ARG A 98 24.20 -0.79 -7.77
C ARG A 98 24.33 0.07 -9.03
N PRO A 99 25.49 0.70 -9.29
CA PRO A 99 25.75 1.30 -10.58
C PRO A 99 25.86 0.20 -11.65
N GLU A 100 25.18 0.40 -12.77
CA GLU A 100 25.17 -0.49 -13.93
C GLU A 100 25.48 0.30 -15.19
N GLU A 101 26.27 -0.28 -16.10
CA GLU A 101 26.52 0.30 -17.41
C GLU A 101 25.33 0.05 -18.34
N ARG A 102 24.95 1.06 -19.12
CA ARG A 102 23.89 0.94 -20.12
C ARG A 102 24.49 0.57 -21.47
N LYS A 103 23.76 -0.23 -22.25
CA LYS A 103 24.14 -0.62 -23.61
C LYS A 103 24.31 0.58 -24.54
N GLU A 104 23.51 1.62 -24.32
CA GLU A 104 23.52 2.89 -25.07
C GLU A 104 24.57 3.89 -24.53
N GLY A 105 25.42 3.46 -23.60
CA GLY A 105 26.41 4.29 -22.93
C GLY A 105 25.90 4.97 -21.66
N GLY A 106 26.84 5.34 -20.80
CA GLY A 106 26.58 5.89 -19.48
C GLY A 106 26.20 4.84 -18.44
N LYS A 107 25.96 5.32 -17.22
CA LYS A 107 25.64 4.51 -16.05
C LYS A 107 24.24 4.82 -15.54
N ALA A 108 23.63 3.82 -14.89
CA ALA A 108 22.39 3.96 -14.16
C ALA A 108 22.56 3.45 -12.74
N LEU A 109 21.97 4.13 -11.76
CA LEU A 109 21.91 3.63 -10.39
C LEU A 109 20.66 2.77 -10.21
N TYR A 110 20.86 1.46 -10.09
CA TYR A 110 19.79 0.51 -9.81
C TYR A 110 19.53 0.45 -8.30
N ILE A 111 18.35 0.89 -7.84
CA ILE A 111 17.93 0.69 -6.45
C ILE A 111 17.53 -0.77 -6.29
N MET A 112 18.38 -1.55 -5.60
CA MET A 112 18.13 -2.97 -5.35
C MET A 112 17.20 -3.18 -4.17
N THR A 113 17.39 -2.41 -3.09
CA THR A 113 16.57 -2.49 -1.89
C THR A 113 16.31 -1.09 -1.33
N LEU A 114 15.06 -0.85 -0.96
CA LEU A 114 14.64 0.26 -0.10
C LEU A 114 13.82 -0.34 1.04
N SER A 115 14.31 -0.23 2.27
CA SER A 115 13.67 -0.84 3.43
C SER A 115 13.42 0.17 4.54
N VAL A 116 12.24 0.09 5.14
CA VAL A 116 11.87 0.79 6.38
C VAL A 116 11.04 -0.16 7.24
N LEU A 117 11.40 -0.29 8.51
CA LEU A 117 10.66 -1.09 9.49
C LEU A 117 9.21 -0.60 9.60
N LYS A 118 8.25 -1.54 9.61
CA LYS A 118 6.80 -1.27 9.59
C LYS A 118 6.35 -0.21 10.61
N PRO A 119 6.80 -0.22 11.88
CA PRO A 119 6.39 0.78 12.88
C PRO A 119 6.78 2.23 12.52
N TYR A 120 7.78 2.41 11.67
CA TYR A 120 8.35 3.70 11.29
C TYR A 120 7.87 4.22 9.92
N ARG A 121 7.08 3.43 9.19
CA ARG A 121 6.49 3.83 7.90
C ARG A 121 5.45 4.94 8.07
N GLY A 122 5.20 5.68 6.98
CA GLY A 122 4.27 6.81 6.96
C GLY A 122 4.79 8.05 7.69
N ARG A 123 6.10 8.13 7.92
CA ARG A 123 6.77 9.22 8.66
C ARG A 123 8.01 9.76 7.94
N SER A 124 7.93 9.89 6.61
CA SER A 124 8.96 10.47 5.71
C SER A 124 10.35 9.83 5.70
N LEU A 125 10.56 8.66 6.32
CA LEU A 125 11.89 8.02 6.36
C LEU A 125 12.36 7.52 4.98
N ALA A 126 11.49 6.81 4.25
CA ALA A 126 11.80 6.34 2.90
C ALA A 126 12.08 7.51 1.93
N SER A 127 11.34 8.61 2.09
CA SER A 127 11.56 9.84 1.31
C SER A 127 12.97 10.41 1.49
N GLN A 128 13.51 10.41 2.71
CA GLN A 128 14.88 10.86 2.98
C GLN A 128 15.93 9.95 2.34
N LEU A 129 15.69 8.63 2.33
CA LEU A 129 16.58 7.66 1.69
C LEU A 129 16.59 7.78 0.16
N VAL A 130 15.42 7.95 -0.46
CA VAL A 130 15.31 8.17 -1.91
C VAL A 130 15.90 9.52 -2.31
N GLN A 131 15.65 10.58 -1.53
CA GLN A 131 16.26 11.88 -1.80
C GLN A 131 17.79 11.77 -1.75
N TRP A 132 18.33 11.05 -0.77
CA TRP A 132 19.77 10.86 -0.67
C TRP A 132 20.39 10.19 -1.92
N ILE A 133 19.75 9.17 -2.50
CA ILE A 133 20.31 8.54 -3.71
C ILE A 133 20.17 9.43 -4.95
N VAL A 134 19.08 10.18 -5.06
CA VAL A 134 18.89 11.18 -6.13
C VAL A 134 19.97 12.24 -6.04
N ASP A 135 20.18 12.80 -4.85
CA ASP A 135 21.23 13.79 -4.60
C ASP A 135 22.61 13.20 -4.91
N LYS A 136 22.87 11.94 -4.52
CA LYS A 136 24.12 11.24 -4.84
C LYS A 136 24.31 11.12 -6.36
N ALA A 137 23.27 10.74 -7.10
CA ALA A 137 23.32 10.61 -8.55
C ALA A 137 23.61 11.95 -9.26
N GLN A 138 23.32 13.08 -8.60
CA GLN A 138 23.52 14.44 -9.11
C GLN A 138 24.80 15.11 -8.58
N LYS A 139 25.60 14.42 -7.76
CA LYS A 139 26.90 14.94 -7.32
C LYS A 139 27.89 14.96 -8.47
N GLU A 140 28.85 15.89 -8.39
CA GLU A 140 29.90 16.10 -9.39
C GLU A 140 30.61 14.79 -9.79
N GLU A 141 30.89 13.91 -8.82
CA GLU A 141 31.47 12.58 -9.08
C GLU A 141 30.58 11.72 -9.97
N SER A 142 29.26 11.64 -9.68
CA SER A 142 28.31 10.88 -10.50
C SER A 142 28.06 11.51 -11.87
N VAL A 143 28.16 12.84 -11.98
CA VAL A 143 28.15 13.54 -13.27
C VAL A 143 29.38 13.16 -14.10
N LYS A 144 30.58 13.17 -13.50
CA LYS A 144 31.83 12.74 -14.16
C LYS A 144 31.79 11.27 -14.58
N ASP A 145 31.12 10.44 -13.80
CA ASP A 145 30.91 9.03 -14.07
C ASP A 145 29.80 8.73 -15.10
N ASP A 146 29.22 9.76 -15.73
CA ASP A 146 28.15 9.68 -16.71
C ASP A 146 26.92 8.92 -16.18
N VAL A 147 26.53 9.18 -14.92
CA VAL A 147 25.27 8.66 -14.35
C VAL A 147 24.10 9.42 -14.97
N ARG A 148 23.25 8.72 -15.72
CA ARG A 148 22.15 9.32 -16.50
C ARG A 148 20.79 9.14 -15.87
N GLU A 149 20.61 8.11 -15.04
CA GLU A 149 19.33 7.81 -14.42
C GLU A 149 19.45 7.00 -13.13
N VAL A 150 18.39 7.06 -12.33
CA VAL A 150 18.13 6.14 -11.22
C VAL A 150 16.93 5.28 -11.60
N TYR A 151 16.97 3.98 -11.36
CA TYR A 151 15.85 3.10 -11.70
C TYR A 151 15.66 1.95 -10.71
N LEU A 152 14.48 1.35 -10.75
CA LEU A 152 14.13 0.19 -9.93
C LEU A 152 13.04 -0.68 -10.57
N HIS A 153 12.79 -1.84 -9.97
CA HIS A 153 11.64 -2.69 -10.27
C HIS A 153 10.60 -2.59 -9.15
N VAL A 154 9.34 -2.50 -9.52
CA VAL A 154 8.19 -2.49 -8.61
C VAL A 154 7.18 -3.52 -9.10
N GLN A 155 6.74 -4.43 -8.23
CA GLN A 155 5.68 -5.38 -8.58
C GLN A 155 4.41 -4.65 -9.07
N THR A 156 3.74 -5.17 -10.11
CA THR A 156 2.61 -4.47 -10.75
C THR A 156 1.42 -4.19 -9.80
N SER A 157 1.24 -5.03 -8.78
CA SER A 157 0.23 -4.89 -7.72
C SER A 157 0.55 -3.79 -6.70
N ASN A 158 1.81 -3.37 -6.57
CA ASN A 158 2.26 -2.47 -5.52
C ASN A 158 2.01 -0.99 -5.85
N LYS A 159 0.75 -0.55 -5.78
CA LYS A 159 0.38 0.86 -6.06
C LYS A 159 0.97 1.86 -5.06
N THR A 160 1.27 1.48 -3.82
CA THR A 160 1.86 2.40 -2.84
C THR A 160 3.28 2.77 -3.23
N ALA A 161 4.12 1.81 -3.64
CA ALA A 161 5.43 2.15 -4.16
C ALA A 161 5.34 2.97 -5.44
N LEU A 162 4.46 2.59 -6.39
CA LEU A 162 4.29 3.37 -7.62
C LEU A 162 3.96 4.84 -7.31
N ASN A 163 2.96 5.08 -6.46
CA ASN A 163 2.57 6.42 -6.03
C ASN A 163 3.67 7.12 -5.22
N PHE A 164 4.47 6.37 -4.46
CA PHE A 164 5.60 6.91 -3.72
C PHE A 164 6.70 7.38 -4.68
N TYR A 165 7.15 6.54 -5.60
CA TYR A 165 8.22 6.86 -6.54
C TYR A 165 7.79 7.92 -7.57
N HIS A 166 6.51 7.98 -7.96
CA HIS A 166 5.99 9.07 -8.80
C HIS A 166 6.16 10.46 -8.15
N LYS A 167 6.14 10.57 -6.82
CA LYS A 167 6.42 11.84 -6.11
C LYS A 167 7.88 12.26 -6.20
N PHE A 168 8.76 11.35 -6.61
CA PHE A 168 10.18 11.58 -6.86
C PHE A 168 10.48 11.57 -8.36
N ASP A 169 9.50 11.89 -9.21
CA ASP A 169 9.65 12.01 -10.67
C ASP A 169 10.08 10.72 -11.39
N PHE A 170 9.94 9.56 -10.74
CA PHE A 170 10.09 8.28 -11.43
C PHE A 170 8.88 8.04 -12.33
N LYS A 171 9.14 7.53 -13.53
CA LYS A 171 8.13 7.18 -14.53
C LYS A 171 8.21 5.68 -14.83
N VAL A 172 7.06 5.05 -15.02
CA VAL A 172 7.01 3.67 -15.54
C VAL A 172 7.45 3.69 -17.00
N THR A 173 8.47 2.91 -17.32
CA THR A 173 9.08 2.87 -18.66
C THR A 173 8.86 1.56 -19.38
N GLU A 174 8.68 0.49 -18.63
CA GLU A 174 8.63 -0.88 -19.13
C GLU A 174 7.84 -1.74 -18.15
N GLU A 175 7.18 -2.78 -18.68
CA GLU A 175 6.55 -3.84 -17.89
C GLU A 175 7.21 -5.16 -18.28
N ILE A 176 7.76 -5.86 -17.30
CA ILE A 176 8.40 -7.17 -17.48
C ILE A 176 7.46 -8.23 -16.92
N LYS A 177 7.06 -9.16 -17.79
CA LYS A 177 6.23 -10.31 -17.43
C LYS A 177 7.06 -11.40 -16.76
N ASP A 178 6.45 -12.12 -15.83
CA ASP A 178 7.05 -13.28 -15.16
C ASP A 178 8.41 -13.00 -14.48
N TYR A 179 8.59 -11.77 -13.97
CA TYR A 179 9.85 -11.32 -13.37
C TYR A 179 10.12 -12.02 -12.03
N TYR A 180 9.12 -12.09 -11.16
CA TYR A 180 9.21 -12.73 -9.86
C TYR A 180 8.75 -14.19 -9.96
N GLN A 181 9.66 -15.12 -9.63
CA GLN A 181 9.40 -16.56 -9.78
C GLN A 181 8.43 -17.13 -8.72
N ASN A 182 8.38 -16.50 -7.54
CA ASN A 182 7.66 -17.04 -6.36
C ASN A 182 6.68 -16.03 -5.75
N ILE A 183 6.23 -15.04 -6.53
CA ILE A 183 5.34 -13.99 -6.04
C ILE A 183 4.25 -13.77 -7.09
N ASP A 184 2.99 -13.68 -6.67
CA ASP A 184 1.82 -13.41 -7.52
C ASP A 184 1.25 -12.00 -7.25
N PRO A 185 0.98 -11.16 -8.27
CA PRO A 185 1.33 -11.35 -9.68
C PRO A 185 2.86 -11.34 -9.90
N PRO A 186 3.39 -12.10 -10.87
CA PRO A 186 4.83 -12.22 -11.07
C PRO A 186 5.42 -11.03 -11.84
N ASP A 187 4.56 -10.20 -12.42
CA ASP A 187 4.95 -9.07 -13.26
C ASP A 187 5.54 -7.91 -12.45
N CYS A 188 6.44 -7.15 -13.08
CA CYS A 188 6.98 -5.92 -12.51
C CYS A 188 7.02 -4.77 -13.51
N TYR A 189 6.94 -3.55 -13.00
CA TYR A 189 7.23 -2.32 -13.72
C TYR A 189 8.68 -1.90 -13.48
N VAL A 190 9.35 -1.47 -14.55
CA VAL A 190 10.60 -0.72 -14.45
C VAL A 190 10.27 0.75 -14.32
N LEU A 191 10.73 1.37 -13.24
CA LEU A 191 10.56 2.79 -12.99
C LEU A 191 11.91 3.48 -13.17
N ARG A 192 11.96 4.54 -13.97
CA ARG A 192 13.18 5.31 -14.23
C ARG A 192 12.98 6.78 -13.92
N ARG A 193 13.99 7.42 -13.35
CA ARG A 193 14.11 8.85 -13.15
C ARG A 193 15.41 9.31 -13.81
N PRO A 194 15.36 10.05 -14.93
CA PRO A 194 16.57 10.61 -15.50
C PRO A 194 17.14 11.70 -14.59
N VAL A 195 18.46 11.86 -14.62
CA VAL A 195 19.22 12.85 -13.85
C VAL A 195 20.24 13.55 -14.75
N ASN A 196 20.91 14.59 -14.25
CA ASN A 196 22.03 15.25 -14.92
C ASN A 196 21.74 15.77 -16.34
N GLY A 197 20.51 16.23 -16.57
CA GLY A 197 20.09 16.80 -17.87
C GLY A 197 19.77 15.75 -18.94
N HIS A 198 19.80 14.46 -18.60
CA HIS A 198 19.33 13.41 -19.49
C HIS A 198 17.79 13.35 -19.50
N GLU A 199 17.24 12.79 -20.58
CA GLU A 199 15.81 12.55 -20.74
C GLU A 199 15.56 11.10 -21.11
N LEU A 200 14.36 10.60 -20.80
CA LEU A 200 13.93 9.30 -21.28
C LEU A 200 13.64 9.40 -22.78
N SER A 201 14.01 8.37 -23.55
CA SER A 201 13.73 8.34 -24.99
C SER A 201 12.23 8.47 -25.28
N GLN A 202 11.90 9.03 -26.45
CA GLN A 202 10.51 9.27 -26.84
C GLN A 202 9.68 7.97 -26.88
N GLU A 203 10.30 6.86 -27.26
CA GLU A 203 9.69 5.51 -27.25
C GLU A 203 9.27 5.10 -25.83
N VAL A 204 10.15 5.32 -24.85
CA VAL A 204 9.88 5.04 -23.43
C VAL A 204 8.80 5.97 -22.87
N MET A 205 8.79 7.25 -23.28
CA MET A 205 7.73 8.18 -22.89
C MET A 205 6.36 7.77 -23.48
N ASN A 206 6.33 7.25 -24.70
CA ASN A 206 5.11 6.79 -25.35
C ASN A 206 4.50 5.57 -24.65
N ILE A 207 5.31 4.66 -24.07
CA ILE A 207 4.82 3.54 -23.24
C ILE A 207 4.14 4.06 -21.96
N GLY A 208 4.69 5.11 -21.36
CA GLY A 208 4.10 5.79 -20.21
C GLY A 208 2.78 6.51 -20.54
N VAL A 209 2.66 7.08 -21.74
CA VAL A 209 1.42 7.71 -22.25
C VAL A 209 0.39 6.66 -22.62
N LEU A 210 0.79 5.55 -23.26
CA LEU A 210 -0.10 4.44 -23.62
C LEU A 210 -0.75 3.81 -22.38
N HIS A 211 -0.03 3.72 -21.26
CA HIS A 211 -0.59 3.31 -19.95
C HIS A 211 -1.59 4.32 -19.38
N LYS A 212 -1.46 5.61 -19.68
CA LYS A 212 -2.46 6.64 -19.30
C LYS A 212 -3.69 6.60 -20.22
N THR A 213 -3.51 6.41 -21.53
CA THR A 213 -4.61 6.40 -22.52
C THR A 213 -5.36 5.07 -22.55
N THR A 214 -4.74 3.91 -22.34
CA THR A 214 -5.47 2.64 -22.11
C THR A 214 -6.34 2.69 -20.85
N ARG A 215 -5.96 3.50 -19.85
CA ARG A 215 -6.79 3.81 -18.68
C ARG A 215 -8.00 4.69 -19.03
N PHE A 216 -7.86 5.57 -20.02
CA PHE A 216 -8.93 6.45 -20.52
C PHE A 216 -9.88 5.75 -21.50
N LEU A 217 -9.36 4.89 -22.38
CA LEU A 217 -10.16 4.12 -23.34
C LEU A 217 -10.92 2.95 -22.67
N ARG A 218 -10.36 2.36 -21.60
CA ARG A 218 -11.12 1.41 -20.76
C ARG A 218 -12.22 2.08 -19.93
N SER A 219 -12.10 3.37 -19.61
CA SER A 219 -13.18 4.12 -18.93
C SER A 219 -14.23 4.66 -19.92
N ALA A 220 -13.86 4.93 -21.18
CA ALA A 220 -14.80 5.36 -22.22
C ALA A 220 -15.61 4.21 -22.87
N SER A 221 -15.05 3.00 -22.97
CA SER A 221 -15.76 1.83 -23.55
C SER A 221 -16.92 1.33 -22.68
N TYR A 222 -16.99 1.72 -21.41
CA TYR A 222 -18.10 1.38 -20.51
C TYR A 222 -19.29 2.36 -20.58
N ALA A 223 -19.26 3.38 -21.45
CA ALA A 223 -20.26 4.44 -21.49
C ALA A 223 -21.30 4.36 -22.63
N SER A 224 -21.32 3.34 -23.49
CA SER A 224 -22.35 3.24 -24.53
C SER A 224 -22.71 1.79 -24.88
N HIS A 225 -23.88 1.34 -24.44
CA HIS A 225 -24.59 0.22 -25.06
C HIS A 225 -25.60 0.76 -26.07
N GLY A 226 -25.45 0.35 -27.34
CA GLY A 226 -26.40 0.62 -28.41
C GLY A 226 -25.71 0.62 -29.78
N ASP A 227 -26.17 -0.24 -30.68
CA ASP A 227 -25.51 -0.63 -31.92
C ASP A 227 -25.22 0.50 -32.93
N ILE A 228 -24.29 0.18 -33.84
CA ILE A 228 -23.94 0.86 -35.11
C ILE A 228 -23.01 2.09 -34.97
N VAL A 229 -21.72 1.92 -35.25
CA VAL A 229 -20.90 2.61 -36.29
C VAL A 229 -19.44 2.14 -36.10
N VAL A 230 -19.03 1.05 -36.76
CA VAL A 230 -17.63 0.57 -36.74
C VAL A 230 -16.76 1.29 -37.80
N ASP A 231 -17.32 2.18 -38.63
CA ASP A 231 -16.60 2.70 -39.81
C ASP A 231 -16.32 4.22 -39.81
N ARG A 232 -16.48 4.91 -38.66
CA ARG A 232 -16.10 6.35 -38.50
C ARG A 232 -15.11 6.65 -37.38
N LEU A 233 -14.56 5.63 -36.72
CA LEU A 233 -13.59 5.79 -35.62
C LEU A 233 -12.13 5.90 -36.09
N GLN A 234 -11.79 5.43 -37.30
CA GLN A 234 -10.45 5.62 -37.86
C GLN A 234 -10.18 7.05 -38.36
N HIS A 235 -11.19 7.76 -38.87
CA HIS A 235 -11.02 9.17 -39.27
C HIS A 235 -11.01 10.15 -38.09
N TRP A 236 -11.62 9.82 -36.95
CA TRP A 236 -11.64 10.70 -35.78
C TRP A 236 -10.30 10.72 -35.01
N VAL A 237 -9.59 9.59 -34.97
CA VAL A 237 -8.23 9.51 -34.40
C VAL A 237 -7.21 10.28 -35.25
N MET A 238 -7.41 10.36 -36.57
CA MET A 238 -6.53 11.13 -37.47
C MET A 238 -6.79 12.65 -37.41
N LEU A 239 -8.03 13.06 -37.08
CA LEU A 239 -8.41 14.47 -36.99
C LEU A 239 -7.91 15.14 -35.70
N ASN A 240 -7.82 14.39 -34.59
CA ASN A 240 -7.34 14.92 -33.31
C ASN A 240 -5.81 15.04 -33.22
N THR A 241 -5.05 14.31 -34.05
CA THR A 241 -3.60 14.55 -34.20
C THR A 241 -3.31 15.83 -34.98
N LEU A 242 -4.24 16.30 -35.83
CA LEU A 242 -4.12 17.55 -36.59
C LEU A 242 -4.57 18.79 -35.78
N ILE A 243 -5.43 18.61 -34.77
CA ILE A 243 -5.93 19.72 -33.93
C ILE A 243 -4.90 20.14 -32.86
N GLU A 244 -4.00 19.25 -32.43
CA GLU A 244 -2.90 19.62 -31.51
C GLU A 244 -1.79 20.43 -32.21
N ASP A 245 -1.62 20.30 -33.53
CA ASP A 245 -0.64 21.08 -34.31
C ASP A 245 -1.14 22.49 -34.65
N VAL A 246 -2.45 22.71 -34.77
CA VAL A 246 -3.03 24.06 -34.99
C VAL A 246 -3.12 24.85 -33.68
N GLY A 247 -3.36 24.19 -32.54
CA GLY A 247 -3.44 24.83 -31.22
C GLY A 247 -2.11 25.42 -30.69
N ARG A 248 -0.98 25.13 -31.35
CA ARG A 248 0.35 25.67 -31.00
C ARG A 248 0.68 27.02 -31.61
N LEU A 249 -0.19 27.59 -32.46
CA LEU A 249 0.05 28.88 -33.12
C LEU A 249 -0.74 30.06 -32.52
N GLU A 250 -1.67 29.85 -31.59
CA GLU A 250 -2.53 30.93 -31.08
C GLU A 250 -2.19 31.46 -29.67
N LEU A 251 -1.18 30.93 -28.98
CA LEU A 251 -0.77 31.40 -27.64
C LEU A 251 0.43 32.36 -27.70
N GLN A 252 0.23 33.49 -28.38
CA GLN A 252 0.99 34.72 -28.17
C GLN A 252 0.03 35.92 -28.25
N LYS A 253 -0.56 36.26 -27.10
CA LYS A 253 -1.35 37.47 -26.70
C LYS A 253 -2.38 36.98 -25.66
N GLN A 254 -2.59 37.55 -24.48
CA GLN A 254 -2.21 38.83 -23.89
C GLN A 254 -2.53 38.72 -22.38
N GLU A 255 -1.73 39.38 -21.54
CA GLU A 255 -1.99 39.64 -20.12
C GLU A 255 -3.18 40.59 -19.91
N LEU A 256 -3.91 40.48 -18.79
CA LEU A 256 -4.25 41.59 -17.88
C LEU A 256 -5.04 41.14 -16.63
N GLU A 257 -4.69 41.81 -15.52
CA GLU A 257 -4.98 41.66 -14.07
C GLU A 257 -6.44 42.02 -13.61
N PRO A 258 -6.79 41.94 -12.29
CA PRO A 258 -8.04 41.37 -11.75
C PRO A 258 -8.99 42.38 -11.07
N HIS A 259 -10.22 41.94 -10.74
CA HIS A 259 -11.05 42.58 -9.70
C HIS A 259 -12.05 41.65 -8.96
N ARG A 260 -11.93 41.71 -7.61
CA ARG A 260 -12.91 41.71 -6.49
C ARG A 260 -14.17 40.82 -6.46
N ALA A 261 -14.15 39.94 -5.44
CA ALA A 261 -15.08 39.74 -4.30
C ALA A 261 -16.61 39.73 -4.50
N GLY A 262 -17.22 38.62 -4.09
CA GLY A 262 -18.62 38.50 -3.69
C GLY A 262 -18.84 37.21 -2.89
N ASP A 263 -19.28 37.36 -1.63
CA ASP A 263 -19.69 36.31 -0.69
C ASP A 263 -20.83 35.44 -1.23
N LEU A 264 -20.84 34.14 -0.89
CA LEU A 264 -22.07 33.40 -0.59
C LEU A 264 -21.78 32.12 0.19
N SER A 265 -22.54 32.01 1.28
CA SER A 265 -22.61 30.99 2.30
C SER A 265 -23.23 29.68 1.83
N SER A 266 -22.56 28.54 2.10
CA SER A 266 -23.14 27.24 2.48
C SER A 266 -22.05 26.16 2.42
N ALA A 267 -21.38 25.92 3.54
CA ALA A 267 -20.40 24.83 3.67
C ALA A 267 -20.96 23.76 4.60
N ASP A 268 -21.81 22.90 4.06
CA ASP A 268 -22.15 21.60 4.63
C ASP A 268 -22.01 20.54 3.53
N SER A 269 -21.45 19.39 3.91
CA SER A 269 -21.10 18.21 3.10
C SER A 269 -19.77 18.27 2.33
N LEU A 270 -18.70 17.74 2.94
CA LEU A 270 -17.52 17.22 2.22
C LEU A 270 -16.57 16.48 3.18
N VAL A 271 -16.90 15.25 3.58
CA VAL A 271 -15.91 14.24 4.02
C VAL A 271 -16.44 12.83 3.75
N GLN A 272 -15.57 11.96 3.22
CA GLN A 272 -15.67 10.49 3.04
C GLN A 272 -16.33 9.94 1.76
N THR A 273 -15.71 10.21 0.62
CA THR A 273 -15.92 9.46 -0.65
C THR A 273 -14.60 8.96 -1.27
N SER A 274 -13.56 8.67 -0.47
CA SER A 274 -12.24 8.29 -1.01
C SER A 274 -11.82 6.84 -0.80
N GLY A 275 -12.68 5.99 -0.21
CA GLY A 275 -12.42 4.55 -0.05
C GLY A 275 -13.34 3.64 -0.86
N LEU A 276 -14.51 4.15 -1.27
CA LEU A 276 -15.59 3.32 -1.81
C LEU A 276 -15.77 3.46 -3.33
N GLN A 277 -15.06 4.38 -3.96
CA GLN A 277 -15.17 4.63 -5.40
C GLN A 277 -14.54 3.52 -6.28
N LEU A 278 -13.98 2.46 -5.67
CA LEU A 278 -13.59 1.24 -6.39
C LEU A 278 -14.62 0.10 -6.30
N CYS A 279 -15.66 0.20 -5.47
CA CYS A 279 -16.70 -0.83 -5.36
C CYS A 279 -17.60 -0.92 -6.60
N LEU A 280 -17.70 0.17 -7.39
CA LEU A 280 -18.69 0.29 -8.47
C LEU A 280 -18.20 -0.16 -9.86
N GLY A 281 -16.98 -0.69 -9.97
CA GLY A 281 -16.34 -1.04 -11.24
C GLY A 281 -16.66 -2.44 -11.81
N MET A 282 -17.35 -3.31 -11.07
CA MET A 282 -17.63 -4.69 -11.51
C MET A 282 -19.14 -4.94 -11.60
N ARG A 283 -19.79 -4.44 -12.67
CA ARG A 283 -21.11 -4.98 -13.07
C ARG A 283 -20.90 -6.32 -13.77
N GLY A 284 -21.62 -7.34 -13.29
CA GLY A 284 -21.53 -8.76 -13.68
C GLY A 284 -21.58 -9.02 -15.18
N SER A 285 -20.93 -10.07 -15.68
CA SER A 285 -21.42 -11.44 -15.56
C SER A 285 -20.29 -12.47 -15.74
N GLY A 286 -19.54 -12.77 -14.68
CA GLY A 286 -18.49 -13.79 -14.72
C GLY A 286 -17.93 -14.28 -13.38
N LEU A 287 -18.32 -13.68 -12.25
CA LEU A 287 -17.81 -14.04 -10.91
C LEU A 287 -18.68 -15.05 -10.15
N ARG A 288 -19.85 -15.43 -10.66
CA ARG A 288 -20.69 -16.46 -9.99
C ARG A 288 -20.09 -17.87 -10.09
N ASP A 289 -19.19 -18.10 -11.03
CA ASP A 289 -18.58 -19.42 -11.27
C ASP A 289 -17.30 -19.66 -10.44
N LEU A 290 -16.92 -18.72 -9.56
CA LEU A 290 -15.71 -18.84 -8.72
C LEU A 290 -16.01 -18.75 -7.21
N ILE A 291 -17.22 -19.12 -6.79
CA ILE A 291 -17.57 -19.24 -5.37
C ILE A 291 -16.80 -20.45 -4.80
N ARG A 292 -15.84 -20.20 -3.90
CA ARG A 292 -14.96 -21.26 -3.37
C ARG A 292 -15.51 -21.99 -2.15
N TYR A 293 -16.62 -21.53 -1.60
CA TYR A 293 -17.24 -22.12 -0.42
C TYR A 293 -18.77 -22.05 -0.49
N THR A 294 -19.41 -22.99 0.18
CA THR A 294 -20.87 -23.06 0.32
C THR A 294 -21.26 -22.80 1.76
N VAL A 295 -22.56 -22.69 2.03
CA VAL A 295 -23.11 -22.57 3.40
C VAL A 295 -22.62 -23.69 4.33
N ASN A 296 -22.24 -24.85 3.77
CA ASN A 296 -21.79 -26.01 4.53
C ASN A 296 -20.27 -26.17 4.59
N SER A 297 -19.49 -25.26 3.99
CA SER A 297 -18.04 -25.42 3.86
C SER A 297 -17.28 -25.24 5.18
N PHE A 298 -17.84 -24.51 6.15
CA PHE A 298 -17.21 -24.25 7.45
C PHE A 298 -18.19 -24.53 8.60
N PRO A 299 -18.46 -25.82 8.91
CA PRO A 299 -19.45 -26.20 9.89
C PRO A 299 -19.06 -25.69 11.30
N GLY A 300 -19.95 -24.93 11.92
CA GLY A 300 -19.74 -24.36 13.26
C GLY A 300 -18.94 -23.04 13.28
N GLU A 301 -18.38 -22.62 12.15
CA GLU A 301 -17.62 -21.38 12.01
C GLU A 301 -18.35 -20.34 11.15
N LEU A 302 -18.99 -20.77 10.05
CA LEU A 302 -19.79 -19.88 9.22
C LEU A 302 -21.16 -19.62 9.87
N ILE A 303 -21.43 -18.35 10.16
CA ILE A 303 -22.68 -17.87 10.74
C ILE A 303 -23.35 -16.87 9.79
N LEU A 304 -24.67 -16.76 9.90
CA LEU A 304 -25.48 -15.78 9.16
C LEU A 304 -26.02 -14.75 10.15
N ILE A 305 -25.51 -13.53 10.07
CA ILE A 305 -25.90 -12.42 10.94
C ILE A 305 -27.12 -11.70 10.32
N PRO A 306 -28.16 -11.39 11.09
CA PRO A 306 -29.30 -10.61 10.58
C PRO A 306 -28.88 -9.15 10.33
N ARG A 307 -29.33 -8.60 9.20
CA ARG A 307 -29.25 -7.17 8.87
C ARG A 307 -30.62 -6.52 9.08
N GLU A 308 -30.64 -5.21 9.34
CA GLU A 308 -31.87 -4.45 9.64
C GLU A 308 -32.95 -4.55 8.55
N ASP A 309 -32.54 -4.67 7.28
CA ASP A 309 -33.43 -4.81 6.12
C ASP A 309 -33.92 -6.24 5.88
N GLY A 310 -33.63 -7.17 6.80
CA GLY A 310 -33.99 -8.58 6.71
C GLY A 310 -33.03 -9.44 5.89
N ALA A 311 -31.98 -8.86 5.30
CA ALA A 311 -30.94 -9.64 4.65
C ALA A 311 -30.09 -10.41 5.69
N LYS A 312 -29.36 -11.42 5.21
CA LYS A 312 -28.44 -12.22 6.03
C LYS A 312 -27.01 -12.00 5.56
N VAL A 313 -26.12 -11.72 6.49
CA VAL A 313 -24.71 -11.47 6.24
C VAL A 313 -23.90 -12.72 6.61
N PRO A 314 -23.28 -13.40 5.64
CA PRO A 314 -22.33 -14.47 5.91
C PRO A 314 -21.10 -13.94 6.63
N CYS A 315 -20.71 -14.61 7.71
CA CYS A 315 -19.51 -14.28 8.47
C CYS A 315 -18.82 -15.56 8.95
N LEU A 316 -17.48 -15.58 8.94
CA LEU A 316 -16.72 -16.60 9.66
C LEU A 316 -16.43 -16.12 11.06
N PHE A 317 -16.90 -16.86 12.06
CA PHE A 317 -16.59 -16.63 13.46
C PHE A 317 -15.64 -17.71 13.98
N LEU A 318 -14.41 -17.29 14.29
CA LEU A 318 -13.33 -18.16 14.76
C LEU A 318 -12.98 -17.79 16.21
N PRO A 319 -13.57 -18.48 17.21
CA PRO A 319 -13.30 -18.18 18.60
C PRO A 319 -11.94 -18.72 19.05
N PHE A 320 -11.30 -18.05 20.01
CA PHE A 320 -10.08 -18.51 20.66
C PHE A 320 -10.25 -18.54 22.19
N GLN A 321 -9.79 -19.59 22.85
CA GLN A 321 -9.94 -19.73 24.29
C GLN A 321 -9.11 -18.66 25.03
N HIS A 322 -9.72 -17.98 26.00
CA HIS A 322 -9.11 -16.91 26.80
C HIS A 322 -8.72 -15.64 26.04
N ALA A 323 -9.17 -15.48 24.79
CA ALA A 323 -8.94 -14.25 24.05
C ALA A 323 -9.70 -13.08 24.68
N ARG A 324 -8.99 -11.97 24.90
CA ARG A 324 -9.57 -10.71 25.40
C ARG A 324 -10.22 -9.90 24.28
N PHE A 325 -9.67 -9.97 23.07
CA PHE A 325 -10.05 -9.10 21.96
C PHE A 325 -10.81 -9.88 20.89
N LEU A 326 -11.76 -9.20 20.26
CA LEU A 326 -12.47 -9.65 19.06
C LEU A 326 -12.05 -8.78 17.89
N PHE A 327 -11.47 -9.42 16.88
CA PHE A 327 -10.97 -8.82 15.67
C PHE A 327 -12.00 -8.99 14.54
N ILE A 328 -12.60 -7.89 14.10
CA ILE A 328 -13.53 -7.89 12.96
C ILE A 328 -12.71 -7.65 11.68
N TYR A 329 -12.70 -8.63 10.79
CA TYR A 329 -11.92 -8.62 9.56
C TYR A 329 -12.83 -8.41 8.34
N PHE A 330 -12.44 -7.49 7.48
CA PHE A 330 -13.09 -7.25 6.19
C PHE A 330 -12.07 -7.57 5.09
N HIS A 331 -12.35 -8.56 4.22
CA HIS A 331 -11.37 -9.10 3.26
C HIS A 331 -11.07 -8.16 2.09
N ALA A 332 -10.04 -8.47 1.30
CA ALA A 332 -9.62 -7.64 0.17
C ALA A 332 -10.51 -7.84 -1.06
N ASN A 333 -10.32 -6.95 -2.06
CA ASN A 333 -10.97 -7.10 -3.37
C ASN A 333 -10.56 -8.41 -4.04
N ALA A 334 -11.51 -9.06 -4.73
CA ALA A 334 -11.36 -10.36 -5.39
C ALA A 334 -11.09 -11.57 -4.47
N GLU A 335 -11.18 -11.39 -3.14
CA GLU A 335 -11.23 -12.48 -2.16
C GLU A 335 -12.68 -12.82 -1.80
N ASP A 336 -12.87 -13.99 -1.20
CA ASP A 336 -14.10 -14.39 -0.50
C ASP A 336 -13.74 -14.94 0.89
N LEU A 337 -14.73 -15.23 1.72
CA LEU A 337 -14.47 -15.82 3.04
C LEU A 337 -13.73 -17.16 2.97
N GLY A 338 -13.87 -17.91 1.87
CA GLY A 338 -13.16 -19.16 1.65
C GLY A 338 -11.65 -18.98 1.54
N LEU A 339 -11.19 -17.99 0.76
CA LEU A 339 -9.77 -17.62 0.70
C LEU A 339 -9.28 -17.00 2.00
N SER A 340 -10.13 -16.20 2.65
CA SER A 340 -9.78 -15.49 3.88
C SER A 340 -9.66 -16.39 5.10
N HIS A 341 -10.24 -17.60 5.07
CA HIS A 341 -10.29 -18.51 6.21
C HIS A 341 -8.91 -18.87 6.76
N THR A 342 -7.98 -19.28 5.90
CA THR A 342 -6.60 -19.63 6.30
C THR A 342 -5.90 -18.46 6.97
N PHE A 343 -6.01 -17.26 6.39
CA PHE A 343 -5.43 -16.05 6.96
C PHE A 343 -6.05 -15.70 8.31
N CYS A 344 -7.39 -15.73 8.42
CA CYS A 344 -8.11 -15.45 9.65
C CYS A 344 -7.77 -16.46 10.75
N THR A 345 -7.55 -17.73 10.41
CA THR A 345 -7.12 -18.77 11.33
C THR A 345 -5.71 -18.50 11.86
N ILE A 346 -4.76 -18.14 10.98
CA ILE A 346 -3.40 -17.75 11.39
C ILE A 346 -3.44 -16.49 12.28
N LEU A 347 -4.26 -15.50 11.92
CA LEU A 347 -4.44 -14.27 12.69
C LEU A 347 -5.00 -14.57 14.09
N ARG A 348 -6.04 -15.40 14.17
CA ARG A 348 -6.63 -15.88 15.43
C ARG A 348 -5.56 -16.51 16.33
N ASP A 349 -4.78 -17.45 15.80
CA ASP A 349 -3.82 -18.23 16.59
C ASP A 349 -2.59 -17.43 16.99
N LEU A 350 -2.06 -16.60 16.09
CA LEU A 350 -0.85 -15.82 16.33
C LEU A 350 -1.09 -14.71 17.36
N PHE A 351 -2.24 -14.05 17.29
CA PHE A 351 -2.58 -12.95 18.20
C PHE A 351 -3.43 -13.39 19.38
N GLN A 352 -3.90 -14.64 19.41
CA GLN A 352 -4.78 -15.18 20.45
C GLN A 352 -6.02 -14.30 20.65
N VAL A 353 -6.70 -14.02 19.53
CA VAL A 353 -7.92 -13.17 19.46
C VAL A 353 -9.07 -13.96 18.89
N HIS A 354 -10.31 -13.57 19.21
CA HIS A 354 -11.46 -14.02 18.41
C HIS A 354 -11.42 -13.31 17.06
N VAL A 355 -11.86 -13.97 15.98
CA VAL A 355 -11.96 -13.34 14.66
C VAL A 355 -13.39 -13.45 14.15
N LEU A 356 -13.93 -12.34 13.65
CA LEU A 356 -15.20 -12.28 12.92
C LEU A 356 -14.92 -11.70 11.52
N ALA A 357 -14.80 -12.56 10.51
CA ALA A 357 -14.62 -12.13 9.14
C ALA A 357 -15.97 -11.96 8.43
N VAL A 358 -16.16 -10.85 7.71
CA VAL A 358 -17.46 -10.45 7.14
C VAL A 358 -17.43 -10.51 5.62
N GLU A 359 -18.45 -11.12 5.00
CA GLU A 359 -18.62 -11.17 3.54
C GLU A 359 -19.38 -9.95 3.01
N TYR A 360 -19.08 -9.55 1.77
CA TYR A 360 -19.72 -8.42 1.10
C TYR A 360 -20.84 -8.85 0.14
N PRO A 361 -21.85 -8.01 -0.11
CA PRO A 361 -22.86 -8.29 -1.12
C PRO A 361 -22.24 -8.50 -2.51
N GLY A 362 -22.61 -9.59 -3.18
CA GLY A 362 -22.06 -9.96 -4.49
C GLY A 362 -20.78 -10.79 -4.43
N TYR A 363 -20.25 -11.07 -3.24
CA TYR A 363 -19.11 -11.97 -3.01
C TYR A 363 -19.54 -13.27 -2.34
N GLY A 364 -18.83 -14.37 -2.67
CA GLY A 364 -19.07 -15.68 -2.10
C GLY A 364 -20.55 -16.09 -2.17
N ILE A 365 -21.12 -16.45 -1.02
CA ILE A 365 -22.55 -16.79 -0.88
C ILE A 365 -23.44 -15.59 -0.48
N CYS A 366 -22.87 -14.39 -0.33
CA CYS A 366 -23.62 -13.21 0.08
C CYS A 366 -24.37 -12.61 -1.12
N HIS A 367 -25.69 -12.73 -1.08
CA HIS A 367 -26.55 -12.25 -2.15
C HIS A 367 -26.64 -10.71 -2.13
N GLY A 368 -26.78 -10.10 -3.31
CA GLY A 368 -26.96 -8.65 -3.46
C GLY A 368 -26.09 -8.06 -4.57
N THR A 369 -26.26 -6.75 -4.80
CA THR A 369 -25.38 -5.98 -5.68
C THR A 369 -24.16 -5.52 -4.91
N CYS A 370 -22.98 -5.65 -5.52
CA CYS A 370 -21.76 -5.07 -4.98
C CYS A 370 -21.86 -3.55 -5.11
N ASP A 371 -22.26 -2.90 -4.03
CA ASP A 371 -22.32 -1.46 -3.88
C ASP A 371 -21.79 -1.03 -2.51
N GLU A 372 -21.37 0.22 -2.44
CA GLU A 372 -20.80 0.85 -1.25
C GLU A 372 -21.76 0.78 -0.06
N ALA A 373 -23.04 1.07 -0.30
CA ALA A 373 -24.06 1.09 0.73
C ALA A 373 -24.24 -0.31 1.36
N GLY A 374 -24.26 -1.36 0.54
CA GLY A 374 -24.40 -2.74 0.97
C GLY A 374 -23.20 -3.26 1.76
N VAL A 375 -21.98 -2.89 1.35
CA VAL A 375 -20.75 -3.22 2.11
C VAL A 375 -20.78 -2.57 3.49
N MET A 376 -21.11 -1.28 3.55
CA MET A 376 -21.19 -0.54 4.82
C MET A 376 -22.33 -1.05 5.71
N ALA A 377 -23.45 -1.48 5.13
CA ALA A 377 -24.55 -2.08 5.86
C ALA A 377 -24.16 -3.45 6.47
N ASN A 378 -23.44 -4.30 5.72
CA ASN A 378 -22.92 -5.57 6.26
C ASN A 378 -21.90 -5.35 7.38
N ALA A 379 -21.03 -4.35 7.24
CA ALA A 379 -20.06 -3.98 8.27
C ALA A 379 -20.74 -3.47 9.55
N SER A 380 -21.78 -2.65 9.41
CA SER A 380 -22.58 -2.15 10.53
C SER A 380 -23.29 -3.28 11.25
N ALA A 381 -23.93 -4.20 10.50
CA ALA A 381 -24.59 -5.38 11.07
C ALA A 381 -23.62 -6.29 11.86
N ALA A 382 -22.40 -6.50 11.34
CA ALA A 382 -21.38 -7.28 12.05
C ALA A 382 -20.93 -6.60 13.36
N MET A 383 -20.78 -5.28 13.36
CA MET A 383 -20.43 -4.51 14.55
C MET A 383 -21.54 -4.56 15.61
N GLU A 384 -22.79 -4.38 15.19
CA GLU A 384 -23.95 -4.49 16.07
C GLU A 384 -24.12 -5.90 16.63
N PHE A 385 -23.90 -6.93 15.82
CA PHE A 385 -23.89 -8.31 16.28
C PHE A 385 -22.82 -8.54 17.35
N ALA A 386 -21.59 -8.05 17.12
CA ALA A 386 -20.50 -8.17 18.09
C ALA A 386 -20.83 -7.47 19.43
N ILE A 387 -21.41 -6.27 19.39
CA ILE A 387 -21.72 -5.49 20.59
C ILE A 387 -22.95 -6.02 21.32
N HIS A 388 -24.04 -6.33 20.60
CA HIS A 388 -25.34 -6.59 21.20
C HIS A 388 -25.64 -8.08 21.37
N HIS A 389 -25.18 -8.94 20.45
CA HIS A 389 -25.44 -10.38 20.49
C HIS A 389 -24.31 -11.14 21.18
N LEU A 390 -23.06 -10.90 20.75
CA LEU A 390 -21.88 -11.48 21.42
C LEU A 390 -21.54 -10.78 22.74
N LYS A 391 -22.16 -9.63 23.02
CA LYS A 391 -21.95 -8.80 24.23
C LYS A 391 -20.48 -8.43 24.43
N TRP A 392 -19.74 -8.24 23.33
CA TRP A 392 -18.33 -7.88 23.41
C TRP A 392 -18.17 -6.41 23.80
N PRO A 393 -17.27 -6.08 24.74
CA PRO A 393 -17.09 -4.70 25.15
C PRO A 393 -16.38 -3.90 24.04
N ARG A 394 -16.75 -2.63 23.86
CA ARG A 394 -16.28 -1.80 22.74
C ARG A 394 -14.77 -1.58 22.74
N ASP A 395 -14.14 -1.53 23.90
CA ASP A 395 -12.68 -1.44 24.07
C ASP A 395 -11.94 -2.75 23.74
N GLY A 396 -12.69 -3.86 23.66
CA GLY A 396 -12.20 -5.15 23.21
C GLY A 396 -12.37 -5.42 21.71
N LEU A 397 -12.97 -4.49 20.96
CA LEU A 397 -13.22 -4.62 19.52
C LEU A 397 -12.13 -3.95 18.69
N ILE A 398 -11.59 -4.71 17.73
CA ILE A 398 -10.60 -4.22 16.78
C ILE A 398 -11.14 -4.51 15.38
N SER A 399 -11.53 -3.48 14.62
CA SER A 399 -11.96 -3.63 13.23
C SER A 399 -10.84 -3.27 12.26
N GLN A 400 -10.55 -4.15 11.31
CA GLN A 400 -9.55 -3.90 10.27
C GLN A 400 -10.08 -4.31 8.91
N TRP A 401 -10.05 -3.35 7.99
CA TRP A 401 -10.19 -3.64 6.56
C TRP A 401 -8.86 -4.17 6.04
N ALA A 402 -8.91 -5.24 5.26
CA ALA A 402 -7.76 -5.67 4.49
C ALA A 402 -7.37 -4.48 3.61
N GLU A 403 -6.30 -3.79 4.00
CA GLU A 403 -5.67 -2.85 3.11
C GLU A 403 -5.21 -3.68 1.91
N GLU A 404 -5.42 -3.19 0.68
CA GLU A 404 -4.66 -3.69 -0.46
C GLU A 404 -3.24 -3.87 0.04
N SER A 405 -2.73 -5.09 -0.05
CA SER A 405 -1.38 -5.41 0.39
C SER A 405 -0.43 -4.72 -0.57
N LEU A 406 -0.31 -3.41 -0.40
CA LEU A 406 0.51 -2.50 -1.15
C LEU A 406 1.90 -2.61 -0.52
N TRP A 407 2.51 -3.74 -0.84
CA TRP A 407 3.85 -4.12 -0.47
C TRP A 407 4.86 -3.16 -1.10
N ILE A 408 5.11 -1.98 -0.51
CA ILE A 408 6.14 -1.02 -0.97
C ILE A 408 7.43 -1.74 -1.40
#